data_AF-K2DDY6-F1
#
_entry.id   AF-K2DDY6-F1
#
_cell.length_a   1.000
_cell.length_b   1.000
_cell.length_c   1.000
_cell.angle_alpha   90.00
_cell.angle_beta   90.00
_cell.angle_gamma   90.00
#
_symmetry.space_group_name_H-M   'P 1'
#
loop_
_entity.id
_entity.type
_entity.pdbx_description
1 polymer ?
#
loop_
_entity_poly.entity_id
_entity_poly.type
_entity_poly.pdbx_seq_one_letter_code
_entity_poly.pdbx_strand_id
1 'polypeptide(L)'
;MDKIVKLIKESNPQAKIVFVATISPNKSLYALRQVELSKEKRVQWANERIAYIKNHIKYAKDHHIPLVNVYEKSLDEKRDGQIKYISETDYIHPSPKGIYLISEEIAKFIFENNILN
;
A
#
# COMPACT_ATOMS: atom_id res chain seq x y z
N MET A 1 -13.00 -8.34 -2.49
CA MET A 1 -11.71 -8.97 -2.81
C MET A 1 -11.88 -10.46 -3.15
N ASP A 2 -12.94 -11.13 -2.67
CA ASP A 2 -13.15 -12.57 -2.91
C ASP A 2 -13.21 -12.96 -4.39
N LYS A 3 -13.90 -12.16 -5.21
CA LYS A 3 -14.06 -12.43 -6.65
C LYS A 3 -12.72 -12.56 -7.37
N ILE A 4 -11.74 -11.69 -7.09
CA ILE A 4 -10.44 -11.74 -7.77
C ILE A 4 -9.57 -12.89 -7.25
N VAL A 5 -9.59 -13.15 -5.94
CA VAL A 5 -8.84 -14.28 -5.35
C VAL A 5 -9.37 -15.61 -5.90
N LYS A 6 -10.70 -15.75 -5.94
CA LYS A 6 -11.37 -16.92 -6.52
C LYS A 6 -11.01 -17.10 -8.00
N LEU A 7 -11.13 -16.04 -8.80
CA LEU A 7 -10.81 -16.09 -10.23
C LEU A 7 -9.35 -16.53 -10.47
N ILE A 8 -8.39 -15.97 -9.72
CA ILE A 8 -6.97 -16.35 -9.86
C ILE A 8 -6.79 -17.84 -9.51
N LYS A 9 -7.39 -18.32 -8.41
CA LYS A 9 -7.30 -19.73 -8.00
C LYS A 9 -7.98 -20.70 -8.97
N GLU A 10 -9.08 -20.29 -9.58
CA GLU A 10 -9.77 -21.11 -10.59
C GLU A 10 -8.97 -21.16 -11.91
N SER A 11 -8.42 -20.02 -12.33
CA SER A 11 -7.65 -19.93 -13.58
C SER A 11 -6.25 -20.53 -13.49
N ASN A 12 -5.62 -20.47 -12.31
CA ASN A 12 -4.32 -21.07 -12.04
C ASN A 12 -4.27 -21.60 -10.59
N PRO A 13 -4.65 -22.87 -10.36
CA PRO A 13 -4.69 -23.46 -9.02
C PRO A 13 -3.34 -23.45 -8.29
N GLN A 14 -2.23 -23.47 -9.05
CA GLN A 14 -0.87 -23.45 -8.52
C GLN A 14 -0.36 -22.04 -8.18
N ALA A 15 -1.09 -20.99 -8.57
CA ALA A 15 -0.70 -19.61 -8.29
C ALA A 15 -0.56 -19.37 -6.78
N LYS A 16 0.59 -18.85 -6.37
CA LYS A 16 0.79 -18.26 -5.05
C LYS A 16 0.27 -16.82 -5.10
N ILE A 17 -0.60 -16.47 -4.16
CA ILE A 17 -1.19 -15.13 -4.08
C ILE A 17 -0.61 -14.48 -2.83
N VAL A 18 -0.01 -13.31 -3.01
CA VAL A 18 0.50 -12.45 -1.93
C VAL A 18 -0.10 -11.07 -2.14
N PHE A 19 -0.58 -10.46 -1.08
CA PHE A 19 -1.11 -9.10 -1.11
C PHE A 19 -0.03 -8.10 -0.74
N VAL A 20 -0.07 -6.91 -1.36
CA VAL A 20 0.86 -5.83 -1.08
C VAL A 20 0.05 -4.59 -0.68
N ALA A 21 0.19 -4.16 0.56
CA ALA A 21 -0.33 -2.87 0.99
C ALA A 21 0.69 -1.78 0.65
N THR A 22 0.29 -0.82 -0.19
CA THR A 22 1.14 0.29 -0.63
C THR A 22 1.50 1.26 0.51
N ILE A 23 2.36 2.24 0.23
CA ILE A 23 2.77 3.29 1.17
C ILE A 23 1.59 4.11 1.72
N SER A 24 1.79 4.70 2.89
CA SER A 24 0.82 5.62 3.51
C SER A 24 0.82 6.98 2.78
N PRO A 25 -0.36 7.56 2.48
CA PRO A 25 -0.44 8.95 2.06
C PRO A 25 -0.04 9.88 3.21
N ASN A 26 0.36 11.11 2.87
CA ASN A 26 0.52 12.20 3.83
C ASN A 26 -0.74 13.07 3.83
N LYS A 27 -1.41 13.20 4.98
CA LYS A 27 -2.73 13.87 5.06
C LYS A 27 -2.67 15.36 4.70
N SER A 28 -1.56 16.03 5.01
CA SER A 28 -1.40 17.46 4.79
C SER A 28 -1.11 17.83 3.33
N LEU A 29 -0.48 16.92 2.58
CA LEU A 29 -0.01 17.16 1.22
C LEU A 29 -0.78 16.36 0.17
N TYR A 30 -1.71 15.48 0.56
CA TYR A 30 -2.39 14.59 -0.38
C TYR A 30 -2.98 15.32 -1.60
N ALA A 31 -2.64 14.82 -2.79
CA ALA A 31 -3.07 15.34 -4.08
C ALA A 31 -2.70 16.82 -4.34
N LEU A 32 -1.72 17.37 -3.61
CA LEU A 32 -1.19 18.69 -3.90
C LEU A 32 -0.60 18.69 -5.31
N ARG A 33 -0.84 19.76 -6.08
CA ARG A 33 -0.46 19.89 -7.50
C ARG A 33 -1.27 19.05 -8.49
N GLN A 34 -2.24 18.26 -8.02
CA GLN A 34 -3.20 17.56 -8.90
C GLN A 34 -4.58 18.20 -8.85
N VAL A 35 -4.98 18.66 -7.67
CA VAL A 35 -6.25 19.36 -7.45
C VAL A 35 -6.10 20.35 -6.31
N GLU A 36 -6.70 21.53 -6.49
CA GLU A 36 -6.80 22.54 -5.44
C GLU A 36 -7.87 22.10 -4.42
N LEU A 37 -7.40 21.79 -3.22
CA LEU A 37 -8.22 21.30 -2.11
C LEU A 37 -7.92 22.13 -0.87
N SER A 38 -8.97 22.42 -0.08
CA SER A 38 -8.76 22.91 1.28
C SER A 38 -7.99 21.87 2.10
N LYS A 39 -7.35 22.32 3.18
CA LYS A 39 -6.61 21.43 4.09
C LYS A 39 -7.52 20.32 4.64
N GLU A 40 -8.74 20.66 5.02
CA GLU A 40 -9.75 19.72 5.54
C GLU A 40 -10.08 18.67 4.50
N LYS A 41 -10.21 19.08 3.24
CA LYS A 41 -10.55 18.17 2.14
C LYS A 41 -9.40 17.22 1.81
N ARG A 42 -8.14 17.66 1.86
CA ARG A 42 -6.96 16.78 1.73
C ARG A 42 -6.94 15.71 2.82
N VAL A 43 -7.14 16.13 4.07
CA VAL A 43 -7.19 15.20 5.22
C VAL A 43 -8.33 14.20 5.04
N GLN A 44 -9.52 14.67 4.64
CA GLN A 44 -10.67 13.79 4.37
C GLN A 44 -10.32 12.74 3.30
N TRP A 45 -9.77 13.18 2.17
CA TRP A 45 -9.43 12.29 1.07
C TRP A 45 -8.34 11.28 1.45
N ALA A 46 -7.26 11.74 2.10
CA ALA A 46 -6.21 10.87 2.58
C ALA A 46 -6.75 9.82 3.56
N ASN A 47 -7.62 10.21 4.49
CA ASN A 47 -8.25 9.29 5.44
C ASN A 47 -9.11 8.22 4.76
N GLU A 48 -9.83 8.59 3.69
CA GLU A 48 -10.58 7.63 2.88
C GLU A 48 -9.65 6.56 2.26
N ARG A 49 -8.49 6.97 1.71
CA ARG A 49 -7.54 6.04 1.10
C ARG A 49 -6.85 5.17 2.16
N ILE A 50 -6.54 5.76 3.33
CA ILE A 50 -6.04 5.01 4.49
C ILE A 50 -7.06 3.94 4.91
N ALA A 51 -8.36 4.26 4.93
CA ALA A 51 -9.39 3.28 5.26
C ALA A 51 -9.40 2.11 4.25
N TYR A 52 -9.29 2.38 2.95
CA TYR A 52 -9.17 1.33 1.94
C TYR A 52 -7.93 0.45 2.10
N ILE A 53 -6.77 1.05 2.38
CA ILE A 53 -5.52 0.31 2.64
C ILE A 53 -5.66 -0.57 3.90
N LYS A 54 -6.20 -0.03 4.99
CA LYS A 54 -6.43 -0.78 6.23
C LYS A 54 -7.41 -1.93 6.03
N ASN A 55 -8.47 -1.71 5.26
CA ASN A 55 -9.43 -2.76 4.92
C ASN A 55 -8.78 -3.86 4.06
N HIS A 56 -7.89 -3.51 3.12
CA HIS A 56 -7.11 -4.48 2.36
C HIS A 56 -6.18 -5.32 3.24
N ILE A 57 -5.46 -4.67 4.16
CA ILE A 57 -4.60 -5.35 5.16
C ILE A 57 -5.44 -6.29 6.04
N LYS A 58 -6.58 -5.81 6.53
CA LYS A 58 -7.48 -6.61 7.37
C LYS A 58 -7.99 -7.82 6.61
N TYR A 59 -8.46 -7.64 5.38
CA TYR A 59 -8.93 -8.72 4.52
C TYR A 59 -7.83 -9.78 4.31
N ALA A 60 -6.58 -9.36 4.02
CA ALA A 60 -5.48 -10.32 3.87
C ALA A 60 -5.29 -11.17 5.14
N LYS A 61 -5.31 -10.53 6.32
CA LYS A 61 -5.17 -11.22 7.61
C LYS A 61 -6.34 -12.17 7.90
N ASP A 62 -7.57 -11.70 7.76
CA ASP A 62 -8.77 -12.48 8.06
C ASP A 62 -8.87 -13.74 7.18
N HIS A 63 -8.39 -13.65 5.93
CA HIS A 63 -8.41 -14.73 4.96
C HIS A 63 -7.08 -15.51 4.88
N HIS A 64 -6.14 -15.26 5.81
CA HIS A 64 -4.82 -15.91 5.85
C HIS A 64 -4.04 -15.81 4.52
N ILE A 65 -4.23 -14.72 3.79
CA ILE A 65 -3.47 -14.41 2.57
C ILE A 65 -2.15 -13.76 3.00
N PRO A 66 -0.98 -14.26 2.52
CA PRO A 66 0.30 -13.65 2.85
C PRO A 66 0.35 -12.17 2.43
N LEU A 67 0.98 -11.32 3.24
CA LEU A 67 0.92 -9.87 3.11
C LEU A 67 2.29 -9.22 3.23
N VAL A 68 2.66 -8.41 2.23
CA VAL A 68 3.73 -7.41 2.29
C VAL A 68 3.12 -6.07 2.72
N ASN A 69 3.37 -5.67 3.97
CA ASN A 69 2.74 -4.48 4.55
C ASN A 69 3.66 -3.25 4.50
N VAL A 70 3.77 -2.63 3.32
CA VAL A 70 4.60 -1.41 3.14
C VAL A 70 3.97 -0.20 3.80
N TYR A 71 2.64 -0.17 3.93
CA TYR A 71 1.91 0.89 4.63
C TYR A 71 2.51 1.21 5.99
N GLU A 72 2.59 0.22 6.90
CA GLU A 72 3.11 0.45 8.25
C GLU A 72 4.59 0.89 8.24
N LYS A 73 5.40 0.37 7.31
CA LYS A 73 6.83 0.71 7.18
C LYS A 73 7.08 2.14 6.66
N SER A 74 6.08 2.75 6.04
CA SER A 74 6.16 4.09 5.46
C SER A 74 5.60 5.20 6.38
N LEU A 75 5.12 4.84 7.58
CA LEU A 75 4.57 5.79 8.55
C LEU A 75 5.68 6.54 9.29
N ASP A 76 5.44 7.81 9.60
CA ASP A 76 6.27 8.60 10.49
C ASP A 76 5.90 8.36 11.97
N GLU A 77 6.59 9.05 12.89
CA GLU A 77 6.33 8.97 14.33
C GLU A 77 4.91 9.40 14.72
N LYS A 78 4.25 10.21 13.88
CA LYS A 78 2.87 10.69 14.08
C LYS A 78 1.84 9.81 13.39
N ARG A 79 2.24 8.67 12.82
CA ARG A 79 1.38 7.77 12.03
C ARG A 79 0.76 8.47 10.81
N ASP A 80 1.53 9.32 10.15
CA ASP A 80 1.23 9.86 8.81
C ASP A 80 2.27 9.38 7.79
N GLY A 81 2.02 9.56 6.49
CA GLY A 81 2.97 9.14 5.46
C GLY A 81 4.28 9.95 5.52
N GLN A 82 5.42 9.27 5.60
CA GLN A 82 6.74 9.92 5.49
C GLN A 82 6.92 10.49 4.08
N ILE A 83 7.10 11.81 3.99
CA ILE A 83 7.22 12.55 2.72
C ILE A 83 8.35 12.00 1.84
N LYS A 84 9.44 11.49 2.43
CA LYS A 84 10.57 10.92 1.67
C LYS A 84 10.17 9.77 0.74
N TYR A 85 9.06 9.07 1.02
CA TYR A 85 8.55 7.97 0.20
C TYR A 85 7.45 8.39 -0.78
N ILE A 86 7.05 9.67 -0.80
CA ILE A 86 5.94 10.19 -1.60
C ILE A 86 6.49 11.14 -2.66
N SER A 87 5.96 11.04 -3.88
CA SER A 87 6.34 11.90 -5.01
C SER A 87 5.94 13.35 -4.74
N GLU A 88 6.87 14.28 -4.95
CA GLU A 88 6.58 15.71 -4.87
C GLU A 88 5.84 16.24 -6.11
N THR A 89 5.73 15.43 -7.17
CA THR A 89 5.01 15.82 -8.41
C THR A 89 3.50 15.86 -8.19
N ASP A 90 2.96 14.95 -7.38
CA ASP A 90 1.52 14.77 -7.19
C ASP A 90 1.07 14.49 -5.76
N TYR A 91 2.00 14.15 -4.86
CA TYR A 91 1.72 13.76 -3.48
C TYR A 91 0.68 12.62 -3.34
N ILE A 92 0.66 11.72 -4.33
CA ILE A 92 -0.18 10.51 -4.39
C ILE A 92 0.70 9.28 -4.63
N HIS A 93 1.60 9.35 -5.60
CA HIS A 93 2.42 8.22 -6.02
C HIS A 93 3.68 8.07 -5.15
N PRO A 94 4.28 6.88 -5.10
CA PRO A 94 5.57 6.69 -4.48
C PRO A 94 6.67 7.54 -5.14
N SER A 95 7.57 8.09 -4.33
CA SER A 95 8.84 8.66 -4.80
C SER A 95 9.78 7.54 -5.27
N PRO A 96 10.93 7.84 -5.90
CA PRO A 96 11.96 6.81 -6.15
C PRO A 96 12.37 6.02 -4.91
N LYS A 97 12.47 6.68 -3.74
CA LYS A 97 12.72 5.99 -2.46
C LYS A 97 11.52 5.13 -2.02
N GLY A 98 10.30 5.57 -2.30
CA GLY A 98 9.08 4.79 -2.04
C GLY A 98 9.02 3.54 -2.90
N ILE A 99 9.37 3.65 -4.19
CA ILE A 99 9.49 2.50 -5.11
C ILE A 99 10.55 1.53 -4.60
N TYR A 100 11.73 2.03 -4.20
CA TYR A 100 12.78 1.19 -3.63
C TYR A 100 12.30 0.43 -2.39
N LEU A 101 11.64 1.13 -1.44
CA LEU A 101 11.07 0.49 -0.26
C LEU A 101 10.08 -0.62 -0.64
N ILE A 102 9.14 -0.36 -1.55
CA ILE A 102 8.16 -1.36 -1.99
C ILE A 102 8.87 -2.58 -2.60
N SER A 103 9.82 -2.35 -3.51
CA SER A 103 10.55 -3.42 -4.19
C SER A 103 11.40 -4.24 -3.23
N GLU A 104 12.09 -3.58 -2.29
CA GLU A 104 12.91 -4.25 -1.28
C GLU A 104 12.05 -5.15 -0.38
N GLU A 105 10.89 -4.65 0.07
CA GLU A 105 9.96 -5.39 0.93
C GLU A 105 9.32 -6.59 0.23
N ILE A 106 8.99 -6.46 -1.06
CA ILE A 106 8.53 -7.59 -1.87
C ILE A 106 9.63 -8.63 -2.02
N ALA A 107 10.85 -8.22 -2.36
CA ALA A 107 11.98 -9.12 -2.56
C ALA A 107 12.35 -9.89 -1.28
N LYS A 108 12.45 -9.18 -0.14
CA LYS A 108 12.65 -9.79 1.18
C LYS A 108 11.58 -10.82 1.49
N PHE A 109 10.31 -10.46 1.28
CA PHE A 109 9.20 -11.37 1.54
C PHE A 109 9.27 -12.65 0.69
N ILE A 110 9.53 -12.50 -0.61
CA ILE A 110 9.67 -13.64 -1.53
C ILE A 110 10.78 -14.59 -1.09
N PHE A 111 11.95 -14.02 -0.72
CA PHE A 111 13.10 -14.78 -0.27
C PHE A 111 12.84 -15.49 1.06
N GLU A 112 12.40 -14.76 2.08
CA GLU A 112 12.16 -15.30 3.44
C GLU A 112 11.08 -16.39 3.47
N ASN A 113 10.08 -16.29 2.59
CA ASN A 113 8.96 -17.24 2.53
C ASN A 113 9.16 -18.31 1.45
N ASN A 114 10.31 -18.36 0.77
CA ASN A 114 10.63 -19.32 -0.28
C ASN A 114 9.52 -19.41 -1.36
N ILE A 115 8.94 -18.28 -1.77
CA ILE A 115 7.75 -18.25 -2.63
C ILE A 115 8.01 -18.80 -4.04
N LEU A 116 9.26 -18.72 -4.50
CA LEU A 116 9.69 -19.14 -5.85
C LEU A 116 10.34 -20.53 -5.90
N ASN A 117 10.39 -21.25 -4.78
CA ASN A 117 10.98 -22.59 -4.69
C ASN A 117 9.96 -23.71 -4.85
#